data_AF-A0AAN0VP58-F1
#
_entry.id   AF-A0AAN0VP58-F1
#
_cell.length_a   1.000
_cell.length_b   1.000
_cell.length_c   1.000
_cell.angle_alpha   90.00
_cell.angle_beta   90.00
_cell.angle_gamma   90.00
#
_symmetry.space_group_name_H-M   'P 1'
#
loop_
_entity.id
_entity.type
_entity.pdbx_description
1 polymer ?
#
loop_
_entity_poly.entity_id
_entity_poly.type
_entity_poly.pdbx_seq_one_letter_code
_entity_poly.pdbx_strand_id
1 'polypeptide(L)'
;MRAEQLLPDDQDRIDAGDTTIRKGTVGAFLVNARVLTDPHASTAERARAEADVLDALPALRALGLFDVLDVRDGALRAWLDAH
;
A
#
# COMPACT_ATOMS: atom_id res chain seq x y z
N MET A 1 10.55 17.33 3.52
CA MET A 1 9.52 17.18 4.57
C MET A 1 9.97 16.10 5.54
N ARG A 2 9.84 16.30 6.85
CA ARG A 2 10.07 15.27 7.87
C ARG A 2 8.80 14.45 8.09
N ALA A 3 8.91 13.24 8.66
CA ALA A 3 7.77 12.35 8.84
C ALA A 3 6.70 12.98 9.76
N GLU A 4 7.15 13.55 10.87
CA GLU A 4 6.35 14.26 11.87
C GLU A 4 5.69 15.54 11.34
N GLN A 5 6.21 16.10 10.23
CA GLN A 5 5.59 17.24 9.55
C GLN A 5 4.47 16.81 8.60
N LEU A 6 4.54 15.58 8.09
CA LEU A 6 3.49 15.00 7.24
C LEU A 6 2.36 14.43 8.09
N LEU A 7 2.71 13.69 9.15
CA LEU A 7 1.79 13.11 10.11
C LEU A 7 2.38 13.32 11.52
N PRO A 8 1.83 14.26 12.30
CA PRO A 8 2.23 14.48 13.68
C PRO A 8 2.17 13.19 14.52
N ASP A 9 3.05 13.09 15.52
CA ASP A 9 3.22 11.85 16.29
C ASP A 9 1.97 11.42 17.07
N ASP A 10 1.13 12.38 17.43
CA ASP A 10 -0.14 12.19 18.14
C ASP A 10 -1.30 11.78 17.21
N GLN A 11 -1.07 11.72 15.90
CA GLN A 11 -2.06 11.35 14.90
C GLN A 11 -1.76 9.99 14.26
N ASP A 12 -2.83 9.21 14.00
CA ASP A 12 -2.77 7.90 13.33
C ASP A 12 -3.22 7.97 11.87
N ARG A 13 -3.63 9.14 11.38
CA ARG A 13 -4.13 9.35 10.03
C ARG A 13 -4.02 10.81 9.59
N ILE A 14 -4.03 11.02 8.28
CA ILE A 14 -4.26 12.32 7.63
C ILE A 14 -5.36 12.18 6.59
N ASP A 15 -6.04 13.28 6.30
CA ASP A 15 -6.95 13.36 5.16
C ASP A 15 -6.23 14.01 3.96
N ALA A 16 -6.26 13.34 2.82
CA ALA A 16 -5.70 13.79 1.56
C ALA A 16 -6.83 13.84 0.51
N GLY A 17 -7.42 15.03 0.36
CA GLY A 17 -8.67 15.18 -0.40
C GLY A 17 -9.80 14.38 0.25
N ASP A 18 -10.43 13.50 -0.53
CA ASP A 18 -11.53 12.66 -0.06
C ASP A 18 -11.05 11.30 0.53
N THR A 19 -9.73 11.11 0.67
CA THR A 19 -9.15 9.84 1.14
C THR A 19 -8.47 10.01 2.50
N THR A 20 -8.86 9.19 3.47
CA THR A 20 -8.15 9.08 4.75
C THR A 20 -6.98 8.10 4.63
N ILE A 21 -5.77 8.56 4.89
CA ILE A 21 -4.53 7.77 4.86
C ILE A 21 -4.11 7.45 6.30
N ARG A 22 -3.94 6.16 6.62
CA ARG A 22 -3.50 5.72 7.96
C ARG A 22 -1.99 5.65 8.09
N LYS A 23 -1.50 5.89 9.31
CA LYS A 23 -0.11 5.61 9.71
C LYS A 23 0.18 4.13 9.45
N GLY A 24 1.17 3.87 8.62
CA GLY A 24 1.57 2.50 8.28
C GLY A 24 0.97 1.94 7.00
N THR A 25 0.11 2.67 6.26
CA THR A 25 -0.44 2.20 4.97
C THR A 25 0.67 1.74 4.01
N VAL A 26 1.75 2.52 3.86
CA VAL A 26 2.90 2.14 3.01
C VAL A 26 3.61 0.89 3.55
N GLY A 27 3.78 0.78 4.87
CA GLY A 27 4.42 -0.38 5.49
C GLY A 27 3.60 -1.66 5.30
N ALA A 28 2.29 -1.58 5.50
CA ALA A 28 1.35 -2.67 5.28
C ALA A 28 1.37 -3.12 3.80
N PHE A 29 1.37 -2.17 2.86
CA PHE A 29 1.53 -2.47 1.44
C PHE A 29 2.82 -3.27 1.16
N LEU A 30 3.96 -2.84 1.70
CA LEU A 30 5.24 -3.55 1.49
C LEU A 30 5.21 -4.99 2.05
N VAL A 31 4.52 -5.22 3.17
CA VAL A 31 4.37 -6.56 3.75
C VAL A 31 3.48 -7.43 2.86
N ASN A 32 2.30 -6.92 2.46
CA ASN A 32 1.38 -7.66 1.61
C ASN A 32 1.98 -7.92 0.22
N ALA A 33 2.67 -6.95 -0.37
CA ALA A 33 3.37 -7.13 -1.64
C ALA A 33 4.34 -8.31 -1.60
N ARG A 34 5.08 -8.49 -0.49
CA ARG A 34 5.97 -9.65 -0.31
C ARG A 34 5.20 -10.97 -0.32
N VAL A 35 4.05 -11.03 0.37
CA VAL A 35 3.16 -12.21 0.35
C VAL A 35 2.66 -12.51 -1.06
N LEU A 36 2.24 -11.48 -1.80
CA LEU A 36 1.74 -11.65 -3.18
C LEU A 36 2.82 -12.17 -4.15
N THR A 37 4.08 -11.81 -3.90
CA THR A 37 5.23 -12.28 -4.71
C THR A 37 5.86 -13.58 -4.21
N ASP A 38 5.47 -14.10 -3.04
CA ASP A 38 6.08 -15.29 -2.45
C ASP A 38 5.50 -16.58 -3.03
N PRO A 39 6.26 -17.39 -3.80
CA PRO A 39 5.75 -18.63 -4.39
C PRO A 39 5.30 -19.67 -3.37
N HIS A 40 5.67 -19.53 -2.09
CA HIS A 40 5.30 -20.43 -1.01
C HIS A 40 4.12 -19.94 -0.17
N ALA A 41 3.63 -18.71 -0.39
CA ALA A 41 2.46 -18.21 0.29
C ALA A 41 1.23 -19.06 -0.03
N SER A 42 0.49 -19.44 1.01
CA SER A 42 -0.76 -20.20 0.87
C SER A 42 -1.84 -19.37 0.16
N THR A 43 -2.83 -20.05 -0.40
CA THR A 43 -3.98 -19.39 -1.04
C THR A 43 -4.70 -18.42 -0.09
N ALA A 44 -4.80 -18.77 1.19
CA ALA A 44 -5.45 -17.92 2.19
C ALA A 44 -4.66 -16.65 2.50
N GLU A 45 -3.33 -16.76 2.62
CA GLU A 45 -2.45 -15.60 2.82
C GLU A 45 -2.48 -14.66 1.62
N ARG A 46 -2.45 -15.22 0.40
CA ARG A 46 -2.55 -14.44 -0.84
C ARG A 46 -3.89 -13.70 -0.92
N ALA A 47 -5.01 -14.39 -0.71
CA ALA A 47 -6.33 -13.76 -0.76
C ALA A 47 -6.48 -12.64 0.29
N ARG A 48 -5.91 -12.82 1.48
CA ARG A 48 -5.91 -11.77 2.51
C ARG A 48 -5.06 -10.57 2.10
N ALA A 49 -3.85 -10.82 1.59
CA ALA A 49 -2.95 -9.77 1.12
C ALA A 49 -3.55 -9.00 -0.07
N GLU A 50 -4.24 -9.66 -1.00
CA GLU A 50 -4.95 -9.01 -2.11
C GLU A 50 -6.02 -8.06 -1.57
N ALA A 51 -6.89 -8.53 -0.67
CA ALA A 51 -7.95 -7.71 -0.08
C ALA A 51 -7.38 -6.49 0.67
N ASP A 52 -6.34 -6.68 1.47
CA ASP A 52 -5.71 -5.60 2.23
C ASP A 52 -4.98 -4.60 1.30
N VAL A 53 -4.42 -5.05 0.17
CA VAL A 53 -3.81 -4.14 -0.83
C VAL A 53 -4.88 -3.36 -1.59
N LEU A 54 -5.99 -3.99 -1.98
CA LEU A 54 -7.09 -3.30 -2.67
C LEU A 54 -7.71 -2.22 -1.79
N ASP A 55 -7.89 -2.49 -0.49
CA ASP A 55 -8.38 -1.51 0.48
C ASP A 55 -7.41 -0.31 0.63
N ALA A 56 -6.10 -0.58 0.60
CA ALA A 56 -5.06 0.44 0.71
C ALA A 56 -4.81 1.22 -0.58
N LEU A 57 -5.19 0.69 -1.75
CA LEU A 57 -4.79 1.20 -3.06
C LEU A 57 -5.20 2.66 -3.31
N PRO A 58 -6.41 3.11 -2.95
CA PRO A 58 -6.79 4.52 -3.08
C PRO A 58 -5.87 5.45 -2.28
N ALA A 59 -5.51 5.07 -1.05
CA ALA A 59 -4.62 5.85 -0.20
C ALA A 59 -3.18 5.89 -0.74
N LEU A 60 -2.67 4.78 -1.30
CA LEU A 60 -1.35 4.73 -1.93
C LEU A 60 -1.28 5.62 -3.19
N ARG A 61 -2.37 5.65 -3.97
CA ARG A 61 -2.53 6.54 -5.14
C ARG A 61 -2.62 7.99 -4.73
N ALA A 62 -3.43 8.33 -3.74
CA ALA A 62 -3.53 9.69 -3.20
C ALA A 62 -2.21 10.20 -2.62
N LEU A 63 -1.39 9.31 -2.05
CA LEU A 63 -0.05 9.63 -1.56
C LEU A 63 0.96 9.90 -2.71
N GLY A 64 0.66 9.48 -3.94
CA GLY A 64 1.57 9.54 -5.07
C GLY A 64 2.73 8.54 -4.98
N LEU A 65 2.54 7.42 -4.26
CA LEU A 65 3.61 6.43 -4.05
C LEU A 65 4.16 5.91 -5.40
N PHE A 66 3.25 5.61 -6.32
CA PHE A 66 3.57 5.05 -7.64
C PHE A 66 4.02 6.09 -8.67
N ASP A 67 3.91 7.39 -8.35
CA ASP A 67 4.45 8.46 -9.20
C ASP A 67 5.98 8.59 -9.04
N VAL A 68 6.52 8.08 -7.91
CA VAL A 68 7.94 8.18 -7.55
C VAL A 68 8.62 6.81 -7.58
N LEU A 69 7.92 5.75 -7.18
CA LEU A 69 8.46 4.40 -7.04
C LEU A 69 7.74 3.42 -7.94
N ASP A 70 8.50 2.54 -8.59
CA ASP A 70 7.95 1.46 -9.42
C ASP A 70 7.99 0.11 -8.68
N VAL A 71 6.97 -0.72 -8.91
CA VAL A 71 6.90 -2.08 -8.37
C VAL A 71 7.74 -3.00 -9.24
N ARG A 72 8.81 -3.54 -8.64
CA ARG A 72 9.81 -4.32 -9.38
C ARG A 72 9.32 -5.69 -9.86
N ASP A 73 8.37 -6.31 -9.16
CA ASP A 73 7.79 -7.57 -9.60
C ASP A 73 6.75 -7.30 -10.71
N GLY A 74 6.98 -7.89 -11.89
CA GLY A 74 6.18 -7.60 -13.06
C GLY A 74 4.74 -8.10 -12.98
N ALA A 75 4.50 -9.23 -12.31
CA ALA A 75 3.16 -9.79 -12.14
C ALA A 75 2.35 -8.96 -11.15
N LEU A 76 2.96 -8.58 -10.03
CA LEU A 76 2.33 -7.69 -9.06
C LEU A 76 2.04 -6.31 -9.65
N ARG A 77 2.97 -5.74 -10.42
CA ARG A 77 2.74 -4.45 -11.09
C ARG A 77 1.54 -4.51 -12.05
N ALA A 78 1.51 -5.52 -12.93
CA ALA A 78 0.38 -5.70 -13.85
C ALA A 78 -0.95 -5.91 -13.12
N TRP A 79 -0.93 -6.59 -11.97
CA TRP A 79 -2.11 -6.77 -11.13
C TRP A 79 -2.57 -5.45 -10.50
N LEU A 80 -1.65 -4.60 -10.01
CA LEU A 80 -1.98 -3.28 -9.46
C LEU A 80 -2.55 -2.32 -10.51
N ASP A 81 -2.03 -2.39 -11.74
CA ASP A 81 -2.51 -1.57 -12.86
C ASP A 81 -3.93 -1.95 -13.31
N ALA A 82 -4.37 -3.19 -13.01
CA ALA A 82 -5.69 -3.69 -13.37
C ALA A 82 -6.79 -3.33 -12.34
N HIS A 83 -6.42 -2.84 -11.16
CA HIS A 83 -7.32 -2.40 -10.08
C HIS A 83 -7.23 -0.88 -9.89
#